data_AF-A0A2X1NA79-F1
#
_entry.id   AF-A0A2X1NA79-F1
#
_cell.length_a   1.000
_cell.length_b   1.000
_cell.length_c   1.000
_cell.angle_alpha   90.00
_cell.angle_beta   90.00
_cell.angle_gamma   90.00
#
_symmetry.space_group_name_H-M   'P 1'
#
loop_
_entity.id
_entity.type
_entity.pdbx_description
1 polymer ?
#
loop_
_entity_poly.entity_id
_entity_poly.type
_entity_poly.pdbx_seq_one_letter_code
_entity_poly.pdbx_strand_id
1 'polypeptide(L)'
;MNFVSTDPVYSGSLAPIVKAWFAQENSQPNIVQVATNILVTMNLVGMGLGVTLIPGYMNNFNTGQVVFRPIAGNVPSIALLMAWKKGEMKPALRDFIAIVQERLASVTA
;
A
#
# COMPACT_ATOMS: atom_id res chain seq x y z
N MET A 1 7.02 -18.77 5.76
CA MET A 1 7.42 -17.56 6.53
C MET A 1 6.20 -17.01 7.24
N ASN A 2 6.35 -16.46 8.45
CA ASN A 2 5.26 -15.79 9.16
C ASN A 2 4.88 -14.49 8.46
N PHE A 3 3.58 -14.23 8.37
CA PHE A 3 3.02 -13.10 7.66
C PHE A 3 2.01 -12.34 8.51
N VAL A 4 2.19 -11.02 8.57
CA VAL A 4 1.22 -10.09 9.14
C VAL A 4 0.31 -9.63 8.01
N SER A 5 -0.91 -10.15 7.98
CA SER A 5 -1.91 -9.79 6.97
C SER A 5 -2.60 -8.48 7.33
N THR A 6 -3.14 -7.80 6.33
CA THR A 6 -4.07 -6.69 6.54
C THR A 6 -5.50 -7.22 6.63
N ASP A 7 -6.32 -6.56 7.44
CA ASP A 7 -7.74 -6.87 7.61
C ASP A 7 -8.53 -6.44 6.35
N PRO A 8 -9.36 -7.31 5.74
CA PRO A 8 -10.14 -6.97 4.55
C PRO A 8 -11.19 -5.88 4.79
N VAL A 9 -11.67 -5.69 6.02
CA VAL A 9 -12.66 -4.65 6.36
C VAL A 9 -12.04 -3.25 6.28
N TYR A 10 -10.76 -3.11 6.63
CA TYR A 10 -10.10 -1.81 6.78
C TYR A 10 -9.11 -1.45 5.67
N SER A 11 -8.82 -2.39 4.76
CA SER A 11 -7.75 -2.24 3.76
C SER A 11 -8.22 -1.93 2.33
N GLY A 12 -9.53 -1.84 2.12
CA GLY A 12 -10.11 -1.58 0.80
C GLY A 12 -9.60 -2.58 -0.24
N SER A 13 -9.07 -2.08 -1.35
CA SER A 13 -8.55 -2.92 -2.43
C SER A 13 -7.26 -3.67 -2.11
N LEU A 14 -6.54 -3.33 -1.02
CA LEU A 14 -5.24 -3.94 -0.74
C LEU A 14 -5.33 -5.43 -0.37
N ALA A 15 -6.21 -5.81 0.57
CA ALA A 15 -6.40 -7.22 0.95
C ALA A 15 -6.72 -8.14 -0.26
N PRO A 16 -7.72 -7.84 -1.11
CA PRO A 16 -8.01 -8.71 -2.24
C PRO A 16 -6.87 -8.75 -3.27
N ILE A 17 -6.13 -7.65 -3.49
CA ILE A 17 -4.97 -7.64 -4.38
C ILE A 17 -3.87 -8.57 -3.85
N VAL A 18 -3.52 -8.46 -2.57
CA VAL A 18 -2.49 -9.30 -1.92
C VAL A 18 -2.90 -10.77 -1.96
N LYS A 19 -4.17 -11.07 -1.65
CA LYS A 19 -4.71 -12.44 -1.70
C LYS A 19 -4.64 -13.03 -3.11
N ALA A 20 -5.04 -12.25 -4.12
CA ALA A 20 -5.01 -12.68 -5.51
C ALA A 20 -3.57 -12.94 -5.98
N TRP A 21 -2.62 -12.09 -5.59
CA TRP A 21 -1.22 -12.28 -5.94
C TRP A 21 -0.61 -13.53 -5.33
N PHE A 22 -0.84 -13.79 -4.03
CA PHE A 22 -0.40 -15.05 -3.41
C PHE A 22 -0.98 -16.28 -4.11
N ALA A 23 -2.24 -16.23 -4.54
CA ALA A 23 -2.86 -17.31 -5.30
C ALA A 23 -2.20 -17.50 -6.69
N GLN A 24 -1.88 -16.41 -7.41
CA GLN A 24 -1.17 -16.47 -8.69
C GLN A 24 0.23 -17.07 -8.56
N GLU A 25 0.93 -16.75 -7.48
CA GLU A 25 2.26 -17.30 -7.17
C GLU A 25 2.20 -18.71 -6.55
N ASN A 26 1.02 -19.35 -6.49
CA ASN A 26 0.79 -20.64 -5.85
C ASN A 26 1.36 -20.73 -4.43
N SER A 27 1.27 -19.63 -3.68
CA SER A 27 1.88 -19.47 -2.36
C SER A 27 0.81 -19.21 -1.30
N GLN A 28 1.00 -19.83 -0.13
CA GLN A 28 0.12 -19.65 1.03
C GLN A 28 0.97 -19.21 2.23
N PRO A 29 0.94 -17.92 2.60
CA PRO A 29 1.71 -17.45 3.75
C PRO A 29 1.12 -17.97 5.06
N ASN A 30 1.98 -18.20 6.06
CA ASN A 30 1.52 -18.52 7.41
C ASN A 30 1.05 -17.23 8.10
N ILE A 31 -0.25 -16.96 8.09
CA ILE A 31 -0.84 -15.75 8.68
C ILE A 31 -0.82 -15.90 10.21
N VAL A 32 0.03 -15.11 10.88
CA VAL A 32 0.17 -15.14 12.34
C VAL A 32 -0.56 -14.01 13.04
N GLN A 33 -0.87 -12.94 12.31
CA GLN A 33 -1.60 -11.79 12.81
C GLN A 33 -2.33 -11.09 11.67
N VAL A 34 -3.51 -10.55 11.97
CA VAL A 34 -4.27 -9.66 11.09
C VAL A 34 -4.29 -8.27 11.70
N ALA A 35 -3.84 -7.27 10.96
CA ALA A 35 -3.72 -5.88 11.39
C ALA A 35 -4.80 -5.00 10.73
N THR A 36 -5.36 -4.07 11.50
CA THR A 36 -6.48 -3.21 11.06
C THR A 36 -6.03 -1.89 10.44
N ASN A 37 -4.76 -1.53 10.55
CA ASN A 37 -4.20 -0.35 9.92
C ASN A 37 -2.68 -0.47 9.77
N ILE A 38 -2.12 0.41 8.95
CA ILE A 38 -0.70 0.36 8.57
C ILE A 38 0.26 0.59 9.75
N LEU A 39 -0.09 1.40 10.75
CA LEU A 39 0.77 1.63 11.91
C LEU A 39 0.89 0.37 12.77
N VAL A 40 -0.23 -0.32 12.98
CA VAL A 40 -0.25 -1.61 13.69
C VAL A 40 0.57 -2.64 12.92
N THR A 41 0.40 -2.73 11.60
CA THR A 41 1.21 -3.63 10.76
C THR A 41 2.71 -3.37 10.92
N MET A 42 3.15 -2.11 10.83
CA MET A 42 4.56 -1.74 10.96
C MET A 42 5.14 -2.09 12.33
N ASN A 43 4.40 -1.84 13.40
CA ASN A 43 4.82 -2.20 14.75
C ASN A 43 4.99 -3.72 14.91
N LEU A 44 4.03 -4.51 14.41
CA LEU A 44 4.09 -5.97 14.51
C LEU A 44 5.28 -6.56 13.73
N VAL A 45 5.57 -6.01 12.54
CA VAL A 45 6.77 -6.39 11.77
C VAL A 45 8.04 -5.95 12.48
N GLY A 46 8.10 -4.73 13.02
CA GLY A 46 9.25 -4.24 13.80
C GLY A 46 9.50 -5.04 15.09
N MET A 47 8.45 -5.61 15.68
CA MET A 47 8.52 -6.56 16.80
C MET A 47 8.98 -7.97 16.38
N GLY A 48 9.15 -8.23 15.07
CA GLY A 48 9.66 -9.50 14.55
C GLY A 48 8.62 -10.60 14.35
N LEU A 49 7.32 -10.29 14.36
CA LEU A 49 6.27 -11.32 14.20
C LEU A 49 6.29 -11.96 12.80
N GLY A 50 6.80 -11.26 11.79
CA GLY A 50 6.88 -11.73 10.41
C GLY A 50 7.13 -10.60 9.42
N VAL A 51 6.71 -10.82 8.18
CA VAL A 51 6.73 -9.79 7.11
C VAL A 51 5.32 -9.45 6.66
N THR A 52 5.19 -8.37 5.90
CA THR A 52 3.92 -7.98 5.28
C THR A 52 4.14 -7.52 3.83
N LEU A 53 3.06 -7.37 3.08
CA LEU A 53 3.04 -6.68 1.79
C LEU A 53 2.35 -5.34 1.95
N ILE A 54 2.98 -4.30 1.42
CA ILE A 54 2.50 -2.93 1.50
C ILE A 54 2.73 -2.22 0.16
N PRO A 55 1.90 -1.22 -0.18
CA PRO A 55 2.13 -0.40 -1.35
C PRO A 55 3.47 0.36 -1.27
N GLY A 56 4.18 0.45 -2.38
CA GLY A 56 5.53 1.04 -2.44
C GLY A 56 5.61 2.50 -1.97
N TYR A 57 4.51 3.27 -2.07
CA TYR A 57 4.46 4.64 -1.56
C TYR A 57 4.69 4.75 -0.05
N MET A 58 4.55 3.65 0.70
CA MET A 58 4.82 3.60 2.14
C MET A 58 6.32 3.60 2.49
N ASN A 59 7.23 3.47 1.51
CA ASN A 59 8.68 3.42 1.77
C ASN A 59 9.20 4.66 2.53
N ASN A 60 8.55 5.81 2.33
CA ASN A 60 8.89 7.05 3.04
C ASN A 60 8.37 7.10 4.49
N PHE A 61 7.63 6.08 4.92
CA PHE A 61 7.05 5.94 6.25
C PHE A 61 7.87 4.95 7.10
N ASN A 62 9.20 5.07 7.08
CA ASN A 62 10.06 4.18 7.86
C ASN A 62 10.29 4.74 9.28
N THR A 63 9.90 3.96 10.29
CA THR A 63 10.15 4.27 11.71
C THR A 63 11.55 3.91 12.19
N GLY A 64 12.39 3.33 11.32
CA GLY A 64 13.72 2.80 11.63
C GLY A 64 13.71 1.35 12.15
N GLN A 65 12.54 0.78 12.40
CA GLN A 65 12.39 -0.59 12.95
C GLN A 65 12.11 -1.64 11.89
N VAL A 66 11.90 -1.23 10.64
CA VAL A 66 11.59 -2.12 9.52
C VAL A 66 12.46 -1.80 8.31
N VAL A 67 12.70 -2.81 7.48
CA VAL A 67 13.35 -2.64 6.19
C VAL A 67 12.36 -2.91 5.08
N PHE A 68 12.25 -1.97 4.14
CA PHE A 68 11.43 -2.13 2.96
C PHE A 68 12.27 -2.80 1.88
N ARG A 69 11.72 -3.83 1.23
CA ARG A 69 12.40 -4.55 0.15
C ARG A 69 11.46 -4.64 -1.05
N PRO A 70 11.90 -4.20 -2.25
CA PRO A 70 11.16 -4.46 -3.47
C PRO A 70 10.98 -5.96 -3.68
N ILE A 71 9.82 -6.34 -4.21
CA ILE A 71 9.54 -7.72 -4.61
C ILE A 71 10.03 -7.88 -6.05
N ALA A 72 10.68 -9.00 -6.35
CA ALA A 72 11.10 -9.32 -7.71
C ALA A 72 9.96 -9.97 -8.51
N GLY A 73 10.02 -9.87 -9.84
CA GLY A 73 9.07 -10.53 -10.73
C GLY A 73 7.80 -9.70 -10.99
N ASN A 74 6.68 -10.40 -11.20
CA ASN A 74 5.41 -9.78 -11.55
C ASN A 74 4.66 -9.35 -10.27
N VAL A 75 4.91 -8.13 -9.82
CA VAL A 75 4.37 -7.58 -8.57
C VAL A 75 3.02 -6.88 -8.85
N PRO A 76 1.99 -7.05 -7.99
CA PRO A 76 0.72 -6.40 -8.21
C PRO A 76 0.83 -4.89 -7.95
N SER A 77 0.13 -4.10 -8.75
CA SER A 77 -0.02 -2.66 -8.54
C SER A 77 -1.34 -2.34 -7.85
N ILE A 78 -1.35 -1.28 -7.05
CA ILE A 78 -2.58 -0.66 -6.52
C ILE A 78 -2.65 0.79 -7.00
N ALA A 79 -3.84 1.21 -7.43
CA ALA A 79 -4.03 2.59 -7.91
C ALA A 79 -4.07 3.57 -6.73
N LEU A 80 -3.33 4.68 -6.85
CA LEU A 80 -3.48 5.83 -5.97
C LEU A 80 -4.44 6.81 -6.66
N LEU A 81 -5.61 7.00 -6.07
CA LEU A 81 -6.72 7.73 -6.69
C LEU A 81 -7.02 9.03 -5.95
N MET A 82 -7.40 10.06 -6.70
CA MET A 82 -8.03 11.27 -6.17
C MET A 82 -9.50 11.29 -6.61
N ALA A 83 -10.39 11.61 -5.67
CA ALA A 83 -11.82 11.73 -5.95
C ALA A 83 -12.36 13.04 -5.37
N TRP A 84 -13.28 13.67 -6.10
CA TRP A 84 -13.97 14.89 -5.66
C TRP A 84 -15.42 14.87 -6.14
N LYS A 85 -16.26 15.72 -5.53
CA LYS A 85 -17.68 15.84 -5.89
C LYS A 85 -17.81 16.35 -7.33
N LYS A 86 -18.70 15.74 -8.11
CA LYS A 86 -19.07 16.23 -9.45
C LYS A 86 -19.70 17.63 -9.35
N GLY A 87 -19.41 18.49 -10.32
CA GLY A 87 -19.94 19.85 -10.39
C GLY A 87 -18.83 20.88 -10.51
N GLU A 88 -19.12 22.12 -10.09
CA GLU A 88 -18.15 23.22 -10.16
C GLU A 88 -16.95 22.96 -9.25
N MET A 89 -15.75 22.95 -9.84
CA MET A 89 -14.51 22.84 -9.09
C MET A 89 -14.14 24.21 -8.52
N LYS A 90 -13.98 24.29 -7.20
CA LYS A 90 -13.42 25.47 -6.53
C LYS A 90 -11.99 25.72 -7.01
N PRO A 91 -11.52 26.99 -7.06
CA PRO A 91 -10.16 27.32 -7.51
C PRO A 91 -9.07 26.47 -6.85
N ALA A 92 -9.08 26.35 -5.52
CA ALA A 92 -8.10 25.55 -4.78
C ALA A 92 -8.05 24.05 -5.20
N LEU A 93 -9.17 23.46 -5.62
CA LEU A 93 -9.17 22.08 -6.12
C LEU A 93 -8.51 21.98 -7.50
N ARG A 94 -8.74 22.97 -8.38
CA ARG A 94 -8.10 23.02 -9.70
C ARG A 94 -6.59 23.17 -9.55
N ASP A 95 -6.16 24.07 -8.66
CA ASP A 95 -4.74 24.31 -8.38
C ASP A 95 -4.07 23.06 -7.80
N PHE A 96 -4.74 22.37 -6.86
CA PHE A 96 -4.22 21.12 -6.30
C PHE A 96 -4.08 20.02 -7.36
N ILE A 97 -5.06 19.86 -8.25
CA ILE A 97 -4.98 18.88 -9.36
C ILE A 97 -3.82 19.23 -10.30
N ALA A 98 -3.63 20.52 -10.62
CA ALA A 98 -2.53 20.96 -11.48
C ALA A 98 -1.15 20.62 -10.86
N ILE A 99 -0.97 20.87 -9.56
CA ILE A 99 0.26 20.50 -8.83
C ILE A 99 0.52 19.00 -8.92
N VAL A 100 -0.51 18.17 -8.71
CA VAL A 100 -0.36 16.71 -8.80
C VAL A 100 0.02 16.28 -10.22
N GLN A 101 -0.61 16.86 -11.25
CA GLN A 101 -0.30 16.55 -12.65
C GLN A 101 1.13 16.94 -13.05
N GLU A 102 1.62 18.09 -12.61
CA GLU A 102 3.01 18.52 -12.82
C GLU A 102 4.00 17.54 -12.19
N ARG A 103 3.73 17.09 -10.96
CA ARG A 103 4.59 16.13 -10.25
C ARG A 103 4.56 14.75 -10.91
N LEU A 104 3.43 14.30 -11.45
CA LEU A 104 3.36 13.04 -12.19
C LEU A 104 4.25 13.06 -13.43
N ALA A 105 4.24 14.15 -14.20
CA ALA A 105 5.12 14.30 -15.36
C ALA A 105 6.62 14.23 -14.99
N SER A 106 6.97 14.65 -13.78
CA SER A 106 8.35 14.65 -13.26
C SER A 106 8.82 13.27 -12.77
N VAL A 107 7.91 12.37 -12.40
CA VAL A 107 8.23 11.01 -11.89
C VAL A 107 8.31 9.98 -13.02
N THR A 108 7.72 10.30 -14.18
CA THR A 108 7.67 9.41 -15.35
C THR A 108 8.73 9.75 -16.42
N ALA A 109 9.54 10.78 -16.18
CA ALA A 109 10.66 11.21 -17.02
C ALA A 109 12.00 10.74 -16.42
#